data_AF-A0A350ULX4-F1
#
_entry.id   AF-A0A350ULX4-F1
#
_cell.length_a   1.000
_cell.length_b   1.000
_cell.length_c   1.000
_cell.angle_alpha   90.00
_cell.angle_beta   90.00
_cell.angle_gamma   90.00
#
_symmetry.space_group_name_H-M   'P 1'
#
loop_
_entity.id
_entity.type
_entity.pdbx_description
1 polymer ?
#
loop_
_entity_poly.entity_id
_entity_poly.type
_entity_poly.pdbx_seq_one_letter_code
_entity_poly.pdbx_strand_id
1 'polypeptide(L)'
;MDSGTAFDRFVRSMAVDFEKWHDGTGYDLAALAEAGPGERARIESLLLARGVRDWRDVEALAALNSPGARQALVKALQHGNAEIQAAVLRCAPDVASREERIAALVSALGSAEVFGGLTQALLEVEEFHPPEIVDALFRGVLERDGAVAGEFAAMLLYLHGHADSAYDLAQRPFLLRFQEEERVSLFVELCGRVGVDAGRYLGGE
;
A
#
# COMPACT_ATOMS: atom_id res chain seq x y z
N MET A 1 -8.09 33.70 -18.05
CA MET A 1 -9.15 32.72 -17.82
C MET A 1 -8.72 31.47 -18.55
N ASP A 2 -8.38 30.42 -17.81
CA ASP A 2 -7.91 29.17 -18.41
C ASP A 2 -9.14 28.40 -18.92
N SER A 3 -9.58 28.72 -20.14
CA SER A 3 -10.81 28.21 -20.76
C SER A 3 -10.54 26.89 -21.49
N GLY A 4 -10.05 25.88 -20.78
CA GLY A 4 -9.96 24.50 -21.25
C GLY A 4 -11.20 23.70 -20.86
N THR A 5 -11.58 22.72 -21.68
CA THR A 5 -12.64 21.75 -21.30
C THR A 5 -12.19 20.92 -20.08
N ALA A 6 -13.12 20.19 -19.44
CA ALA A 6 -12.77 19.33 -18.32
C ALA A 6 -11.76 18.25 -18.75
N PHE A 7 -11.91 17.75 -19.98
CA PHE A 7 -10.91 16.88 -20.61
C PHE A 7 -9.52 17.53 -20.69
N ASP A 8 -9.42 18.79 -21.14
CA ASP A 8 -8.13 19.47 -21.31
C ASP A 8 -7.42 19.74 -19.96
N ARG A 9 -8.20 20.07 -18.93
CA ARG A 9 -7.70 20.18 -17.56
C ARG A 9 -7.16 18.85 -17.05
N PHE A 10 -7.92 17.77 -17.21
CA PHE A 10 -7.47 16.44 -16.81
C PHE A 10 -6.18 16.05 -17.55
N VAL A 11 -6.11 16.20 -18.87
CA VAL A 11 -4.90 15.87 -19.65
C VAL A 11 -3.69 16.69 -19.21
N ARG A 12 -3.86 17.99 -18.91
CA ARG A 12 -2.76 18.81 -18.36
C ARG A 12 -2.30 18.32 -16.99
N SER A 13 -3.21 17.85 -16.14
CA SER A 13 -2.85 17.28 -14.84
C SER A 13 -2.03 15.99 -14.96
N MET A 14 -2.08 15.31 -16.10
CA MET A 14 -1.25 14.12 -16.34
C MET A 14 0.23 14.45 -16.55
N ALA A 15 0.58 15.71 -16.84
CA ALA A 15 1.96 16.15 -16.93
C ALA A 15 2.57 16.31 -15.53
N VAL A 16 3.49 15.39 -15.20
CA VAL A 16 4.28 15.42 -13.96
C VAL A 16 5.43 16.41 -14.11
N ASP A 17 5.50 17.36 -13.19
CA ASP A 17 6.72 18.08 -12.86
C ASP A 17 7.27 17.57 -11.53
N PHE A 18 8.50 17.96 -11.21
CA PHE A 18 9.20 17.52 -10.00
C PHE A 18 8.42 17.81 -8.72
N GLU A 19 7.75 18.97 -8.66
CA GLU A 19 6.97 19.42 -7.51
C GLU A 19 5.75 18.53 -7.28
N LYS A 20 4.97 18.24 -8.33
CA LYS A 20 3.83 17.31 -8.23
C LYS A 20 4.24 15.90 -7.84
N TRP A 21 5.39 15.42 -8.31
CA TRP A 21 5.90 14.11 -7.90
C TRP A 21 6.33 14.12 -6.42
N HIS A 22 7.08 15.14 -6.01
CA HIS A 22 7.56 15.29 -4.63
C HIS A 22 6.41 15.42 -3.63
N ASP A 23 5.37 16.18 -3.98
CA ASP A 23 4.24 16.47 -3.10
C ASP A 23 3.11 15.41 -3.20
N GLY A 24 3.30 14.36 -4.00
CA GLY A 24 2.28 13.31 -4.18
C GLY A 24 0.98 13.83 -4.78
N THR A 25 1.07 14.76 -5.73
CA THR A 25 -0.12 15.35 -6.38
C THR A 25 -0.67 14.40 -7.46
N GLY A 26 -1.91 13.97 -7.26
CA GLY A 26 -2.66 13.15 -8.22
C GLY A 26 -3.12 13.91 -9.47
N TYR A 27 -3.89 13.24 -10.32
CA TYR A 27 -4.59 13.91 -11.42
C TYR A 27 -5.67 14.87 -10.90
N ASP A 28 -6.13 15.79 -11.74
CA ASP A 28 -7.24 16.70 -11.43
C ASP A 28 -8.57 15.93 -11.43
N LEU A 29 -8.86 15.27 -10.31
CA LEU A 29 -10.11 14.52 -10.12
C LEU A 29 -11.34 15.44 -10.07
N ALA A 30 -11.16 16.73 -9.75
CA ALA A 30 -12.26 17.69 -9.83
C ALA A 30 -12.68 17.92 -11.29
N ALA A 31 -11.71 18.04 -12.22
CA ALA A 31 -12.02 18.06 -13.64
C ALA A 31 -12.73 16.78 -14.10
N LEU A 32 -12.35 15.62 -13.58
CA LEU A 32 -13.03 14.36 -13.88
C LEU A 32 -14.49 14.33 -13.37
N ALA A 33 -14.75 14.93 -12.20
CA ALA A 33 -16.09 15.03 -11.63
C ALA A 33 -16.98 16.03 -12.40
N GLU A 34 -16.41 17.11 -12.93
CA GLU A 34 -17.11 18.12 -13.74
C GLU A 34 -17.34 17.66 -15.20
N ALA A 35 -16.58 16.68 -15.68
CA ALA A 35 -16.62 16.21 -17.06
C ALA A 35 -17.98 15.61 -17.45
N GLY A 36 -18.49 15.99 -18.62
CA GLY A 36 -19.68 15.39 -19.20
C GLY A 36 -19.45 13.93 -19.64
N PRO A 37 -20.51 13.16 -19.97
CA PRO A 37 -20.37 11.74 -20.34
C PRO A 37 -19.38 11.48 -21.49
N GLY A 38 -19.37 12.34 -22.51
CA GLY A 38 -18.44 12.23 -23.64
C GLY A 38 -16.99 12.51 -23.26
N GLU A 39 -16.74 13.46 -22.35
CA GLU A 39 -15.39 13.75 -21.84
C GLU A 39 -14.89 12.63 -20.93
N ARG A 40 -15.74 12.11 -20.03
CA ARG A 40 -15.43 10.95 -19.19
C ARG A 40 -15.04 9.73 -20.02
N ALA A 41 -15.79 9.43 -21.08
CA ALA A 41 -15.47 8.32 -21.99
C ALA A 41 -14.12 8.52 -22.71
N ARG A 42 -13.76 9.77 -23.04
CA ARG A 42 -12.45 10.10 -23.62
C ARG A 42 -11.32 9.96 -22.60
N ILE A 43 -11.52 10.39 -21.36
CA ILE A 43 -10.55 10.23 -20.27
C ILE A 43 -10.34 8.74 -19.99
N GLU A 44 -11.41 7.96 -19.88
CA GLU A 44 -11.33 6.51 -19.71
C GLU A 44 -10.55 5.86 -20.84
N SER A 45 -10.89 6.16 -22.09
CA SER A 45 -10.19 5.61 -23.26
C SER A 45 -8.70 5.91 -23.23
N LEU A 46 -8.33 7.12 -22.79
CA LEU A 46 -6.94 7.54 -22.63
C LEU A 46 -6.21 6.73 -21.56
N LEU A 47 -6.81 6.56 -20.38
CA LEU A 47 -6.22 5.79 -19.27
C LEU A 47 -6.09 4.30 -19.64
N LEU A 48 -7.14 3.70 -20.20
CA LEU A 48 -7.15 2.29 -20.60
C LEU A 48 -6.11 2.00 -21.68
N ALA A 49 -5.95 2.88 -22.68
CA ALA A 49 -4.97 2.72 -23.75
C ALA A 49 -3.51 2.77 -23.24
N ARG A 50 -3.25 3.53 -22.17
CA ARG A 50 -1.91 3.63 -21.56
C ARG A 50 -1.56 2.44 -20.68
N GLY A 51 -2.58 1.76 -20.14
CA GLY A 51 -2.44 0.83 -19.02
C GLY A 51 -2.26 1.55 -17.69
N VAL A 52 -2.50 0.85 -16.58
CA VAL A 52 -2.25 1.35 -15.22
C VAL A 52 -0.74 1.34 -14.96
N ARG A 53 -0.11 2.51 -14.83
CA ARG A 53 1.35 2.64 -14.69
C ARG A 53 1.78 3.09 -13.31
N ASP A 54 0.94 3.82 -12.61
CA ASP A 54 1.18 4.30 -11.26
C ASP A 54 -0.14 4.47 -10.48
N TRP A 55 -0.04 4.89 -9.23
CA TRP A 55 -1.17 5.05 -8.32
C TRP A 55 -2.20 6.11 -8.76
N ARG A 56 -1.82 7.07 -9.61
CA ARG A 56 -2.72 8.15 -10.07
C ARG A 56 -3.67 7.64 -11.14
N ASP A 57 -3.20 6.72 -11.98
CA ASP A 57 -4.05 5.99 -12.91
C ASP A 57 -5.11 5.19 -12.14
N VAL A 58 -4.74 4.58 -11.02
CA VAL A 58 -5.67 3.86 -10.13
C VAL A 58 -6.73 4.80 -9.57
N GLU A 59 -6.35 5.96 -9.04
CA GLU A 59 -7.30 6.94 -8.50
C GLU A 59 -8.29 7.44 -9.55
N ALA A 60 -7.83 7.78 -10.75
CA ALA A 60 -8.72 8.24 -11.80
C ALA A 60 -9.64 7.13 -12.34
N LEU A 61 -9.16 5.89 -12.45
CA LEU A 61 -9.99 4.75 -12.82
C LEU A 61 -11.04 4.43 -11.74
N ALA A 62 -10.66 4.52 -10.46
CA ALA A 62 -11.59 4.36 -9.35
C ALA A 62 -12.68 5.46 -9.37
N ALA A 63 -12.28 6.71 -9.63
CA ALA A 63 -13.23 7.83 -9.76
C ALA A 63 -14.12 7.75 -11.03
N LEU A 64 -13.66 7.08 -12.09
CA LEU A 64 -14.48 6.79 -13.26
C LEU A 64 -15.56 5.75 -12.95
N ASN A 65 -15.19 4.68 -12.24
CA ASN A 65 -16.04 3.56 -11.81
C ASN A 65 -16.91 2.94 -12.92
N SER A 66 -16.46 3.01 -14.17
CA SER A 66 -17.10 2.33 -15.29
C SER A 66 -16.76 0.83 -15.28
N PRO A 67 -17.52 -0.02 -16.01
CA PRO A 67 -17.16 -1.43 -16.16
C PRO A 67 -15.74 -1.64 -16.72
N GLY A 68 -15.31 -0.80 -17.67
CA GLY A 68 -13.96 -0.85 -18.24
C GLY A 68 -12.88 -0.49 -17.22
N ALA A 69 -13.11 0.57 -16.44
CA ALA A 69 -12.20 0.98 -15.38
C ALA A 69 -12.08 -0.08 -14.28
N ARG A 70 -13.20 -0.65 -13.81
CA ARG A 70 -13.18 -1.75 -12.82
C ARG A 70 -12.41 -2.96 -13.33
N GLN A 71 -12.59 -3.34 -14.60
CA GLN A 71 -11.81 -4.45 -15.17
C GLN A 71 -10.30 -4.14 -15.24
N ALA A 72 -9.92 -2.91 -15.53
CA ALA A 72 -8.52 -2.50 -15.49
C ALA A 72 -7.94 -2.54 -14.07
N LEU A 73 -8.70 -2.13 -13.06
CA LEU A 73 -8.31 -2.21 -11.65
C LEU A 73 -8.14 -3.66 -11.17
N VAL A 74 -9.03 -4.58 -11.56
CA VAL A 74 -8.86 -6.02 -11.27
C VAL A 74 -7.56 -6.56 -11.87
N LYS A 75 -7.26 -6.22 -13.13
CA LYS A 75 -5.99 -6.62 -13.75
C LYS A 75 -4.78 -6.00 -13.05
N ALA A 76 -4.89 -4.75 -12.64
CA ALA A 76 -3.84 -4.05 -11.90
C ALA A 76 -3.59 -4.67 -10.52
N LEU A 77 -4.63 -5.15 -9.84
CA LEU A 77 -4.49 -5.92 -8.60
C LEU A 77 -3.76 -7.25 -8.84
N GLN A 78 -4.06 -7.94 -9.94
CA GLN A 78 -3.47 -9.25 -10.25
C GLN A 78 -2.02 -9.19 -10.77
N HIS A 79 -1.65 -8.10 -11.45
CA HIS A 79 -0.39 -8.04 -12.20
C HIS A 79 0.44 -6.78 -11.95
N GLY A 80 -0.07 -5.82 -11.19
CA GLY A 80 0.66 -4.62 -10.80
C GLY A 80 1.77 -4.92 -9.79
N ASN A 81 2.67 -3.96 -9.62
CA ASN A 81 3.63 -3.98 -8.51
C ASN A 81 2.92 -3.68 -7.17
N ALA A 82 3.63 -3.82 -6.06
CA ALA A 82 3.07 -3.62 -4.72
C ALA A 82 2.44 -2.22 -4.52
N GLU A 83 3.03 -1.17 -5.10
CA GLU A 83 2.49 0.19 -5.05
C GLU A 83 1.13 0.29 -5.76
N ILE A 84 1.02 -0.23 -6.99
CA ILE A 84 -0.24 -0.26 -7.74
C ILE A 84 -1.28 -1.11 -7.02
N GLN A 85 -0.90 -2.28 -6.52
CA GLN A 85 -1.80 -3.16 -5.79
C GLN A 85 -2.34 -2.48 -4.52
N ALA A 86 -1.47 -1.86 -3.72
CA ALA A 86 -1.87 -1.11 -2.53
C ALA A 86 -2.79 0.07 -2.89
N ALA A 87 -2.50 0.79 -3.97
CA ALA A 87 -3.38 1.85 -4.45
C ALA A 87 -4.76 1.31 -4.84
N VAL A 88 -4.85 0.14 -5.49
CA VAL A 88 -6.14 -0.47 -5.88
C VAL A 88 -6.95 -0.84 -4.64
N LEU A 89 -6.32 -1.49 -3.65
CA LEU A 89 -6.99 -1.87 -2.41
C LEU A 89 -7.53 -0.66 -1.65
N ARG A 90 -6.79 0.46 -1.63
CA ARG A 90 -7.21 1.70 -0.99
C ARG A 90 -8.33 2.42 -1.74
N CYS A 91 -8.19 2.59 -3.07
CA CYS A 91 -9.07 3.46 -3.85
C CYS A 91 -10.31 2.74 -4.39
N ALA A 92 -10.26 1.41 -4.53
CA ALA A 92 -11.35 0.59 -5.05
C ALA A 92 -11.45 -0.75 -4.29
N PRO A 93 -11.65 -0.74 -2.97
CA PRO A 93 -11.64 -1.96 -2.14
C PRO A 93 -12.70 -2.99 -2.57
N ASP A 94 -13.76 -2.55 -3.23
CA ASP A 94 -14.86 -3.39 -3.74
C ASP A 94 -14.50 -4.25 -4.96
N VAL A 95 -13.34 -4.01 -5.60
CA VAL A 95 -12.85 -4.82 -6.73
C VAL A 95 -12.13 -6.08 -6.26
N ALA A 96 -11.77 -6.16 -4.98
CA ALA A 96 -11.05 -7.28 -4.39
C ALA A 96 -11.97 -8.06 -3.44
N SER A 97 -11.94 -9.39 -3.53
CA SER A 97 -12.41 -10.22 -2.43
C SER A 97 -11.52 -10.05 -1.19
N ARG A 98 -12.03 -10.48 -0.03
CA ARG A 98 -11.25 -10.47 1.21
C ARG A 98 -9.97 -11.29 1.07
N GLU A 99 -10.07 -12.44 0.42
CA GLU A 99 -8.98 -13.38 0.19
C GLU A 99 -7.90 -12.78 -0.72
N GLU A 100 -8.31 -12.08 -1.79
CA GLU A 100 -7.38 -11.37 -2.68
C GLU A 100 -6.68 -10.20 -1.96
N ARG A 101 -7.38 -9.46 -1.11
CA ARG A 101 -6.78 -8.40 -0.29
C ARG A 101 -5.73 -8.95 0.66
N ILE A 102 -6.02 -10.08 1.33
CA ILE A 102 -5.05 -10.77 2.19
C ILE A 102 -3.84 -11.21 1.38
N ALA A 103 -4.05 -11.90 0.25
CA ALA A 103 -2.96 -12.41 -0.58
C ALA A 103 -2.05 -11.28 -1.11
N ALA A 104 -2.63 -10.17 -1.55
CA ALA A 104 -1.89 -9.01 -2.02
C ALA A 104 -1.04 -8.38 -0.91
N LEU A 105 -1.60 -8.21 0.30
CA LEU A 105 -0.86 -7.65 1.43
C LEU A 105 0.26 -8.57 1.93
N VAL A 106 0.00 -9.87 2.05
CA VAL A 106 1.04 -10.85 2.40
C VAL A 106 2.18 -10.83 1.37
N SER A 107 1.84 -10.78 0.08
CA SER A 107 2.84 -10.66 -1.00
C SER A 107 3.63 -9.36 -0.90
N ALA A 108 2.97 -8.23 -0.62
CA ALA A 108 3.61 -6.93 -0.46
C ALA A 108 4.57 -6.92 0.75
N LEU A 109 4.15 -7.42 1.91
CA LEU A 109 5.02 -7.53 3.09
C LEU A 109 6.25 -8.41 2.83
N GLY A 110 6.08 -9.47 2.03
CA GLY A 110 7.17 -10.38 1.69
C GLY A 110 8.19 -9.82 0.68
N SER A 111 7.84 -8.81 -0.12
CA SER A 111 8.66 -8.41 -1.29
C SER A 111 8.85 -6.90 -1.50
N ALA A 112 7.93 -6.04 -1.05
CA ALA A 112 7.96 -4.61 -1.33
C ALA A 112 9.14 -3.91 -0.63
N GLU A 113 9.70 -2.91 -1.29
CA GLU A 113 10.69 -1.99 -0.71
C GLU A 113 9.98 -0.80 -0.03
N VAL A 114 10.67 -0.11 0.88
CA VAL A 114 10.14 1.07 1.60
C VAL A 114 9.55 2.11 0.65
N PHE A 115 10.28 2.46 -0.42
CA PHE A 115 9.82 3.37 -1.47
C PHE A 115 9.10 2.67 -2.64
N GLY A 116 8.92 1.36 -2.55
CA GLY A 116 8.29 0.50 -3.57
C GLY A 116 6.90 -0.02 -3.17
N GLY A 117 6.23 0.65 -2.22
CA GLY A 117 4.86 0.32 -1.79
C GLY A 117 4.74 -0.29 -0.39
N LEU A 118 5.84 -0.52 0.34
CA LEU A 118 5.78 -1.11 1.68
C LEU A 118 5.06 -0.20 2.68
N THR A 119 5.34 1.11 2.66
CA THR A 119 4.66 2.07 3.54
C THR A 119 3.14 2.04 3.34
N GLN A 120 2.70 1.99 2.09
CA GLN A 120 1.27 1.92 1.75
C GLN A 120 0.66 0.59 2.19
N ALA A 121 1.39 -0.52 2.06
CA ALA A 121 0.95 -1.81 2.60
C ALA A 121 0.80 -1.76 4.12
N LEU A 122 1.75 -1.15 4.85
CA LEU A 122 1.68 -1.04 6.31
C LEU A 122 0.51 -0.18 6.80
N LEU A 123 0.22 0.94 6.13
CA LEU A 123 -0.97 1.76 6.42
C LEU A 123 -2.26 0.95 6.22
N GLU A 124 -2.31 0.10 5.20
CA GLU A 124 -3.46 -0.77 4.95
C GLU A 124 -3.58 -1.88 6.01
N VAL A 125 -2.46 -2.40 6.50
CA VAL A 125 -2.42 -3.42 7.57
C VAL A 125 -2.93 -2.86 8.90
N GLU A 126 -2.62 -1.60 9.22
CA GLU A 126 -3.15 -0.92 10.41
C GLU A 126 -4.69 -1.00 10.46
N GLU A 127 -5.36 -0.82 9.33
CA GLU A 127 -6.83 -0.88 9.22
C GLU A 127 -7.37 -2.31 8.97
N PHE A 128 -6.57 -3.20 8.36
CA PHE A 128 -6.98 -4.55 7.96
C PHE A 128 -5.87 -5.59 8.21
N HIS A 129 -5.96 -6.25 9.36
CA HIS A 129 -4.94 -7.20 9.85
C HIS A 129 -5.55 -8.55 10.31
N PRO A 130 -6.17 -9.33 9.42
CA PRO A 130 -6.50 -10.72 9.73
C PRO A 130 -5.24 -11.54 10.09
N PRO A 131 -5.40 -12.70 10.77
CA PRO A 131 -4.29 -13.46 11.32
C PRO A 131 -3.18 -13.80 10.32
N GLU A 132 -3.51 -14.04 9.06
CA GLU A 132 -2.55 -14.37 7.99
C GLU A 132 -1.57 -13.22 7.71
N ILE A 133 -2.03 -11.97 7.84
CA ILE A 133 -1.20 -10.78 7.68
C ILE A 133 -0.30 -10.59 8.91
N VAL A 134 -0.85 -10.79 10.11
CA VAL A 134 -0.07 -10.73 11.35
C VAL A 134 1.03 -11.80 11.35
N ASP A 135 0.70 -13.03 10.94
CA ASP A 135 1.68 -14.11 10.75
C ASP A 135 2.78 -13.70 9.75
N ALA A 136 2.43 -13.03 8.65
CA ALA A 136 3.40 -12.54 7.66
C ALA A 136 4.32 -11.46 8.23
N LEU A 137 3.82 -10.56 9.09
CA LEU A 137 4.66 -9.60 9.80
C LEU A 137 5.67 -10.31 10.70
N PHE A 138 5.24 -11.29 11.50
CA PHE A 138 6.16 -12.05 12.38
C PHE A 138 7.26 -12.77 11.58
N ARG A 139 6.91 -13.44 10.49
CA ARG A 139 7.92 -14.05 9.58
C ARG A 139 8.85 -13.01 9.02
N GLY A 140 8.29 -11.89 8.56
CA GLY A 140 9.07 -10.80 7.99
C GLY A 140 10.06 -10.17 8.98
N VAL A 141 9.77 -10.15 10.29
CA VAL A 141 10.75 -9.72 11.30
C VAL A 141 12.03 -10.58 11.26
N LEU A 142 11.91 -11.88 10.98
CA LEU A 142 13.05 -12.80 10.90
C LEU A 142 13.74 -12.78 9.52
N GLU A 143 12.96 -12.63 8.46
CA GLU A 143 13.40 -12.87 7.07
C GLU A 143 13.84 -11.61 6.32
N ARG A 144 13.32 -10.43 6.70
CA ARG A 144 13.57 -9.16 6.00
C ARG A 144 14.82 -8.45 6.54
N ASP A 145 15.30 -7.47 5.79
CA ASP A 145 16.41 -6.63 6.20
C ASP A 145 16.11 -5.87 7.51
N GLY A 146 17.17 -5.41 8.20
CA GLY A 146 17.04 -4.82 9.53
C GLY A 146 16.16 -3.59 9.63
N ALA A 147 16.08 -2.77 8.59
CA ALA A 147 15.20 -1.61 8.58
C ALA A 147 13.73 -2.06 8.45
N VAL A 148 13.42 -2.90 7.46
CA VAL A 148 12.05 -3.40 7.23
C VAL A 148 11.53 -4.22 8.40
N ALA A 149 12.36 -5.10 8.96
CA ALA A 149 11.94 -5.89 10.10
C ALA A 149 11.75 -5.05 11.38
N GLY A 150 12.43 -3.91 11.50
CA GLY A 150 12.11 -2.90 12.53
C GLY A 150 10.72 -2.30 12.35
N GLU A 151 10.34 -1.94 11.12
CA GLU A 151 8.98 -1.45 10.80
C GLU A 151 7.91 -2.52 11.13
N PHE A 152 8.18 -3.80 10.85
CA PHE A 152 7.25 -4.89 11.16
C PHE A 152 7.11 -5.11 12.67
N ALA A 153 8.21 -5.04 13.42
CA ALA A 153 8.17 -5.09 14.88
C ALA A 153 7.36 -3.92 15.45
N ALA A 154 7.50 -2.72 14.88
CA ALA A 154 6.74 -1.54 15.28
C ALA A 154 5.22 -1.72 15.03
N MET A 155 4.86 -2.21 13.84
CA MET A 155 3.47 -2.54 13.51
C MET A 155 2.90 -3.61 14.46
N LEU A 156 3.65 -4.66 14.77
CA LEU A 156 3.21 -5.70 15.71
C LEU A 156 3.00 -5.17 17.13
N LEU A 157 3.87 -4.29 17.63
CA LEU A 157 3.67 -3.64 18.93
C LEU A 157 2.39 -2.81 18.95
N TYR A 158 2.13 -2.05 17.88
CA TYR A 158 0.92 -1.25 17.75
C TYR A 158 -0.35 -2.12 17.68
N LEU A 159 -0.39 -3.13 16.79
CA LEU A 159 -1.54 -4.02 16.62
C LEU A 159 -1.90 -4.80 17.90
N HIS A 160 -0.90 -5.05 18.77
CA HIS A 160 -1.10 -5.70 20.07
C HIS A 160 -1.31 -4.72 21.24
N GLY A 161 -1.43 -3.41 20.98
CA GLY A 161 -1.74 -2.39 21.99
C GLY A 161 -0.57 -2.01 22.91
N HIS A 162 0.67 -2.27 22.49
CA HIS A 162 1.89 -1.91 23.22
C HIS A 162 2.50 -0.58 22.76
N ALA A 163 1.91 0.05 21.75
CA ALA A 163 2.29 1.36 21.23
C ALA A 163 1.04 2.13 20.84
N ASP A 164 1.08 3.47 20.96
CA ASP A 164 -0.05 4.33 20.55
C ASP A 164 -0.14 4.48 19.02
N SER A 165 0.96 4.19 18.30
CA SER A 165 1.04 4.16 16.83
C SER A 165 2.23 3.31 16.38
N ALA A 166 2.28 2.94 15.10
CA ALA A 166 3.45 2.28 14.51
C ALA A 166 4.74 3.13 14.54
N TYR A 167 4.64 4.44 14.81
CA TYR A 167 5.77 5.37 14.90
C TYR A 167 5.99 5.91 16.32
N ASP A 168 5.53 5.18 17.35
CA ASP A 168 5.70 5.58 18.74
C ASP A 168 7.19 5.71 19.14
N LEU A 169 7.59 6.93 19.47
CA LEU A 169 8.96 7.28 19.86
C LEU A 169 9.43 6.54 21.12
N ALA A 170 8.51 6.12 22.00
CA ALA A 170 8.86 5.33 23.18
C ALA A 170 9.42 3.95 22.82
N GLN A 171 9.01 3.39 21.67
CA GLN A 171 9.49 2.09 21.19
C GLN A 171 10.80 2.19 20.41
N ARG A 172 11.18 3.40 19.94
CA ARG A 172 12.36 3.64 19.10
C ARG A 172 13.65 3.00 19.64
N PRO A 173 14.00 3.07 20.94
CA PRO A 173 15.21 2.42 21.44
C PRO A 173 15.23 0.89 21.22
N PHE A 174 14.07 0.23 21.31
CA PHE A 174 13.95 -1.19 21.03
C PHE A 174 14.01 -1.46 19.51
N LEU A 175 13.27 -0.68 18.72
CA LEU A 175 13.16 -0.88 17.27
C LEU A 175 14.51 -0.68 16.54
N LEU A 176 15.35 0.25 16.99
CA LEU A 176 16.66 0.48 16.37
C LEU A 176 17.62 -0.71 16.52
N ARG A 177 17.45 -1.56 17.54
CA ARG A 177 18.30 -2.75 17.76
C ARG A 177 18.19 -3.74 16.60
N PHE A 178 17.06 -3.76 15.89
CA PHE A 178 16.88 -4.62 14.71
C PHE A 178 17.86 -4.30 13.58
N GLN A 179 18.55 -3.16 13.57
CA GLN A 179 19.58 -2.85 12.57
C GLN A 179 20.96 -3.43 12.93
N GLU A 180 21.21 -3.75 14.20
CA GLU A 180 22.57 -3.96 14.72
C GLU A 180 22.76 -5.31 15.43
N GLU A 181 21.71 -5.89 16.01
CA GLU A 181 21.79 -7.09 16.85
C GLU A 181 21.35 -8.40 16.16
N GLU A 182 21.60 -9.52 16.84
CA GLU A 182 21.18 -10.85 16.43
C GLU A 182 19.64 -10.98 16.39
N ARG A 183 19.11 -11.27 15.20
CA ARG A 183 17.67 -11.17 14.92
C ARG A 183 16.79 -12.06 15.78
N VAL A 184 17.24 -13.30 16.03
CA VAL A 184 16.46 -14.31 16.75
C VAL A 184 16.22 -13.89 18.20
N SER A 185 17.22 -13.34 18.87
CA SER A 185 17.10 -12.87 20.26
C SER A 185 16.07 -11.73 20.37
N LEU A 186 16.16 -10.73 19.48
CA LEU A 186 15.20 -9.63 19.42
C LEU A 186 13.78 -10.09 19.09
N PHE A 187 13.65 -11.08 18.20
CA PHE A 187 12.37 -11.67 17.86
C PHE A 187 11.71 -12.37 19.08
N VAL A 188 12.48 -13.14 19.85
CA VAL A 188 11.98 -13.75 21.09
C VAL A 188 11.53 -12.69 22.09
N GLU A 189 12.30 -11.59 22.24
CA GLU A 189 11.92 -10.45 23.09
C GLU A 189 10.61 -9.81 22.59
N LEU A 190 10.47 -9.55 21.29
CA LEU A 190 9.25 -9.02 20.67
C LEU A 190 8.05 -9.92 20.96
N CYS A 191 8.16 -11.22 20.68
CA CYS A 191 7.13 -12.22 20.96
C CYS A 191 6.72 -12.21 22.44
N GLY A 192 7.68 -12.12 23.36
CA GLY A 192 7.43 -11.99 24.79
C GLY A 192 6.65 -10.72 25.17
N ARG A 193 6.93 -9.59 24.51
CA ARG A 193 6.19 -8.33 24.74
C ARG A 193 4.73 -8.46 24.32
N VAL A 194 4.48 -9.01 23.13
CA VAL A 194 3.14 -9.08 22.52
C VAL A 194 2.35 -10.34 22.90
N GLY A 195 2.90 -11.20 23.76
CA GLY A 195 2.23 -12.39 24.29
C GLY A 195 2.08 -13.54 23.29
N VAL A 196 3.00 -13.65 22.32
CA VAL A 196 2.99 -14.69 21.27
C VAL A 196 4.11 -15.71 21.52
N ASP A 197 3.84 -16.99 21.25
CA ASP A 197 4.87 -18.03 21.33
C ASP A 197 5.83 -17.96 20.14
N ALA A 198 7.09 -17.59 20.41
CA ALA A 198 8.15 -17.51 19.41
C ALA A 198 8.43 -18.87 18.75
N GLY A 199 8.18 -20.00 19.44
CA GLY A 199 8.41 -21.34 18.92
C GLY A 199 7.64 -21.64 17.63
N ARG A 200 6.48 -20.99 17.43
CA ARG A 200 5.67 -21.09 16.21
C ARG A 200 6.40 -20.62 14.94
N TYR A 201 7.38 -19.73 15.07
CA TYR A 201 8.08 -19.11 13.95
C TYR A 201 9.55 -19.52 13.85
N LEU A 202 10.15 -19.92 14.98
CA LEU A 202 11.54 -20.39 15.03
C LEU A 202 11.68 -21.88 14.65
N GLY A 203 10.58 -22.64 14.72
CA GLY A 203 10.52 -24.04 14.29
C GLY A 203 10.19 -24.17 12.81
N GLY A 204 11.16 -23.86 11.94
CA GLY A 204 11.09 -24.26 10.54
C GLY A 204 11.65 -25.68 10.37
N GLU A 205 10.82 -26.61 9.89
CA GLU A 205 11.29 -27.76 9.10
C GLU A 205 11.83 -27.30 7.74
#